data_AF-A0A821SG44-F1
#
_entry.id   AF-A0A821SG44-F1
#
_cell.length_a   1.000
_cell.length_b   1.000
_cell.length_c   1.000
_cell.angle_alpha   90.00
_cell.angle_beta   90.00
_cell.angle_gamma   90.00
#
_symmetry.space_group_name_H-M   'P 1'
#
loop_
_entity.id
_entity.type
_entity.pdbx_description
1 polymer ?
#
loop_
_entity_poly.entity_id
_entity_poly.type
_entity_poly.pdbx_seq_one_letter_code
_entity_poly.pdbx_strand_id
1 'polypeptide(L)' 'MTDGFYQIENVFRHKLLIARKNNRVYVGDSKQLGQSIFRIEHVQHREYRLRHNQSNKILCIYQQSLNLEAPLALDSHL' A
#
# COMPACT_ATOMS: atom_id res chain seq x y z
N MET A 1 -1.10 -16.56 -10.88
CA MET A 1 -1.72 -15.22 -10.68
C MET A 1 -0.85 -14.24 -11.43
N THR A 2 -1.42 -13.34 -12.22
CA THR A 2 -0.67 -12.42 -13.09
C THR A 2 0.10 -11.40 -12.27
N ASP A 3 1.39 -11.22 -12.57
CA ASP A 3 2.23 -10.12 -12.09
C ASP A 3 1.76 -8.81 -12.75
N GLY A 4 0.64 -8.28 -12.26
CA GLY A 4 0.03 -7.07 -12.78
C GLY A 4 0.65 -5.80 -12.20
N PHE A 5 0.51 -4.71 -12.96
CA PHE A 5 0.75 -3.35 -12.49
C PHE A 5 -0.58 -2.76 -12.03
N TYR A 6 -0.64 -2.31 -10.78
CA TYR A 6 -1.86 -1.84 -10.14
C TYR A 6 -1.74 -0.39 -9.67
N GLN A 7 -2.85 0.33 -9.78
CA GLN A 7 -3.08 1.59 -9.08
C GLN A 7 -3.97 1.32 -7.88
N ILE A 8 -3.68 1.99 -6.76
CA ILE A 8 -4.43 1.82 -5.51
C ILE A 8 -5.22 3.10 -5.26
N GLU A 9 -6.55 3.00 -5.23
CA GLU A 9 -7.44 4.13 -5.00
C GLU A 9 -7.84 4.24 -3.52
N ASN A 10 -7.81 5.46 -3.00
CA ASN A 10 -8.55 5.86 -1.82
C ASN A 10 -9.98 6.21 -2.23
N VAL A 11 -10.90 5.27 -2.00
CA VAL A 11 -12.31 5.36 -2.43
C VAL A 11 -13.03 6.58 -1.85
N PHE A 12 -12.71 6.98 -0.61
CA PHE A 12 -13.36 8.14 0.03
C PHE A 12 -13.00 9.47 -0.65
N ARG A 13 -11.76 9.60 -1.15
CA ARG A 13 -11.28 10.84 -1.77
C ARG A 13 -11.33 10.81 -3.30
N HIS A 14 -11.59 9.66 -3.91
CA HIS A 14 -11.41 9.41 -5.34
C HIS A 14 -10.01 9.85 -5.82
N LYS A 15 -8.97 9.43 -5.09
CA LYS A 15 -7.57 9.78 -5.34
C LYS A 15 -6.68 8.56 -5.23
N LEU A 16 -5.51 8.60 -5.86
CA LEU A 16 -4.59 7.47 -5.90
C LEU A 16 -3.53 7.55 -4.80
N LEU A 17 -3.01 6.38 -4.44
CA LEU A 17 -1.82 6.23 -3.64
C LEU A 17 -0.58 6.55 -4.50
N ILE A 18 0.28 7.45 -4.03
CA ILE A 18 1.43 7.99 -4.78
C ILE A 18 2.70 7.89 -3.93
N ALA A 19 3.70 7.16 -4.42
CA ALA A 19 5.02 7.11 -3.81
C ALA A 19 5.93 8.23 -4.36
N ARG A 20 6.54 9.00 -3.45
CA ARG A 20 7.47 10.09 -3.82
C ARG A 20 8.92 9.73 -3.54
N LYS A 21 9.84 10.53 -4.10
CA LYS A 21 11.30 10.36 -3.96
C LYS A 21 11.79 10.36 -2.51
N ASN A 22 11.03 10.95 -1.58
CA ASN A 22 11.35 10.98 -0.15
C ASN A 22 10.90 9.71 0.61
N ASN A 23 10.56 8.63 -0.09
CA ASN A 23 10.08 7.35 0.47
C ASN A 23 8.77 7.46 1.25
N ARG A 24 8.05 8.58 1.12
CA ARG A 24 6.73 8.74 1.70
C ARG A 24 5.67 8.49 0.64
N VAL A 25 4.54 8.01 1.12
CA VAL A 25 3.36 7.74 0.31
C VAL A 25 2.25 8.70 0.70
N TYR A 26 1.58 9.25 -0.30
CA TYR A 26 0.52 10.24 -0.14
C TYR A 26 -0.69 9.86 -0.98
N VAL A 27 -1.85 10.43 -0.66
CA VAL A 27 -3.07 10.29 -1.46
C VAL A 27 -3.24 11.56 -2.30
N GLY A 28 -3.35 11.42 -3.62
CA GLY A 28 -3.51 12.57 -4.52
C GLY A 28 -3.79 12.19 -5.97
N ASP A 29 -3.74 13.20 -6.84
CA ASP A 29 -3.90 13.02 -8.29
C ASP A 29 -2.61 12.49 -8.91
N SER A 30 -2.72 11.40 -9.68
CA SER A 30 -1.57 10.86 -10.41
C SER A 30 -1.25 11.71 -11.63
N LYS A 31 -0.49 12.79 -11.44
CA LYS A 31 0.06 13.59 -12.56
C LYS A 31 1.23 12.90 -13.27
N GLN A 32 1.84 11.90 -12.64
CA GLN A 32 2.99 11.16 -13.17
C GLN A 32 2.70 9.67 -13.10
N LEU A 33 2.51 9.04 -14.27
CA LEU A 33 2.08 7.65 -14.40
C LEU A 33 2.92 6.67 -13.59
N GLY A 34 4.23 6.88 -13.42
CA GLY A 34 5.09 5.95 -12.69
C GLY A 34 4.96 5.95 -11.16
N GLN A 35 4.48 7.04 -10.55
CA GLN A 35 4.49 7.20 -9.09
C GLN A 35 3.31 6.51 -8.39
N SER A 36 2.28 6.11 -9.14
CA SER A 36 1.07 5.48 -8.64
C SER A 36 1.00 3.98 -8.93
N ILE A 37 2.08 3.38 -9.44
CA ILE A 37 2.10 1.98 -9.89
C ILE A 37 2.77 1.09 -8.86
N PHE A 38 2.04 0.06 -8.44
CA PHE A 38 2.48 -0.94 -7.49
C PHE A 38 2.31 -2.34 -8.07
N ARG A 39 3.18 -3.25 -7.65
CA ARG A 39 3.02 -4.70 -7.83
C ARG A 39 2.50 -5.29 -6.53
N ILE A 40 1.56 -6.23 -6.64
CA ILE A 40 1.01 -6.96 -5.51
C ILE A 40 1.69 -8.33 -5.48
N GLU A 41 2.53 -8.58 -4.49
CA GLU A 41 3.31 -9.80 -4.34
C GLU A 41 2.65 -10.67 -3.25
N HIS A 42 2.20 -11.87 -3.60
CA HIS A 42 1.75 -12.85 -2.60
C HIS A 42 2.96 -13.37 -1.83
N VAL A 43 2.88 -13.39 -0.49
CA VAL A 43 3.95 -13.88 0.38
C VAL A 43 3.61 -15.29 0.85
N GLN A 44 2.60 -15.39 1.71
CA GLN A 44 2.10 -16.61 2.33
C GLN A 44 0.74 -16.32 2.94
N HIS A 45 -0.10 -17.32 3.16
CA HIS A 45 -1.26 -17.24 4.08
C HIS A 45 -2.05 -15.89 4.09
N ARG A 46 -2.67 -15.52 2.96
CA ARG A 46 -3.43 -14.26 2.80
C ARG A 46 -2.63 -12.97 3.02
N GLU A 47 -1.31 -13.05 3.10
CA GLU A 47 -0.37 -11.92 3.22
C GLU A 47 0.10 -11.49 1.82
N TYR A 48 0.02 -10.18 1.57
CA TYR A 48 0.45 -9.56 0.33
C TYR A 48 1.37 -8.37 0.62
N ARG A 49 2.34 -8.15 -0.26
CA ARG A 49 3.22 -6.97 -0.22
C ARG A 49 2.91 -6.06 -1.40
N LEU A 50 2.90 -4.77 -1.12
CA LEU A 50 2.76 -3.72 -2.12
C LEU A 50 4.15 -3.18 -2.44
N ARG A 51 4.67 -3.52 -3.63
CA ARG A 51 5.97 -3.03 -4.09
C ARG A 51 5.80 -1.91 -5.10
N HIS A 52 6.32 -0.73 -4.80
CA HIS A 52 6.31 0.37 -5.74
C HIS A 52 7.18 0.02 -6.97
N ASN A 53 6.62 0.20 -8.18
CA ASN A 53 7.26 -0.26 -9.40
C ASN A 53 8.58 0.46 -9.68
N GLN A 54 8.60 1.80 -9.59
CA GLN A 54 9.77 2.59 -9.96
C GLN A 54 10.92 2.49 -8.95
N SER A 55 10.63 2.48 -7.65
CA SER A 55 11.68 2.45 -6.61
C SER A 55 12.01 1.05 -6.11
N ASN A 56 11.24 0.03 -6.50
CA ASN A 56 11.34 -1.35 -6.02
C ASN A 56 11.19 -1.50 -4.48
N LYS A 57 10.69 -0.47 -3.80
CA LYS A 57 10.50 -0.44 -2.33
C LYS A 57 9.15 -1.00 -1.94
N ILE A 58 9.11 -1.70 -0.81
CA ILE A 58 7.88 -2.25 -0.22
C ILE A 58 7.24 -1.18 0.67
N LEU A 59 5.93 -1.02 0.55
CA LEU A 59 5.15 -0.16 1.44
C LEU A 59 5.15 -0.74 2.85
N CYS A 60 5.44 0.09 3.85
CA CYS A 60 5.32 -0.26 5.26
C CYS A 60 4.63 0.87 6.03
N ILE A 61 3.99 0.52 7.14
CA ILE A 61 3.44 1.48 8.11
C ILE A 61 4.56 1.79 9.10
N TYR A 62 5.04 3.04 9.11
CA TYR A 62 6.08 3.46 10.05
C TYR A 62 5.46 3.79 11.41
N GLN A 63 5.81 3.03 12.43
CA GLN A 63 5.32 3.17 13.79
C GLN A 63 6.38 3.91 14.64
N GLN A 64 6.19 5.19 14.93
CA GLN A 64 6.95 5.87 16.00
C GLN A 64 6.19 5.65 17.31
N SER A 65 6.70 4.78 18.17
CA SER A 65 6.23 4.50 19.54
C SER A 65 4.71 4.43 19.71
N LEU A 66 4.11 3.27 19.46
CA LEU A 66 2.71 3.01 19.78
C LEU A 66 2.57 2.42 21.19
N ASN A 67 1.77 3.05 22.05
CA ASN A 67 1.08 2.32 23.10
C ASN A 67 -0.14 1.65 22.42
N LEU A 68 0.05 0.41 21.97
CA LEU A 68 -1.04 -0.43 21.43
C LEU A 68 -1.79 -1.05 22.62
N GLU A 69 -2.82 -0.38 23.12
CA GLU A 69 -3.91 -1.12 23.75
C GLU A 69 -4.80 -1.71 22.64
N ALA A 70 -5.04 -3.01 22.76
CA ALA A 70 -5.81 -3.92 21.92
C ALA A 70 -5.07 -4.60 20.75
N PRO A 71 -4.88 -5.94 20.79
CA PRO A 71 -4.62 -6.71 19.58
C PRO A 71 -5.84 -6.64 18.65
N LEU A 72 -5.59 -6.44 17.35
CA LEU A 72 -6.61 -6.55 16.31
C LEU A 72 -7.13 -8.00 16.27
N ALA A 73 -8.22 -8.27 16.98
CA ALA A 73 -9.03 -9.46 16.76
C ALA A 73 -9.75 -9.32 15.42
N LEU A 74 -9.46 -10.22 14.48
CA LEU A 74 -10.31 -10.48 13.33
C LEU A 74 -11.36 -11.49 13.79
N ASP A 75 -12.55 -11.00 14.11
CA ASP A 75 -13.68 -11.89 14.38
C ASP A 75 -14.09 -12.58 13.08
N SER A 76 -14.07 -13.91 13.08
CA SER A 76 -14.29 -14.75 11.90
C SER A 76 -15.72 -15.25 11.84
N HIS A 77 -16.72 -14.40 12.03
CA HIS A 77 -18.12 -14.74 11.76
C HIS A 77 -18.90 -13.48 11.36
N LEU A 78 -19.26 -13.41 10.08
CA LEU A 78 -20.56 -12.98 9.53
C LEU A 78 -20.54 -13.15 8.00
#